data_AF-J9CEX8-F1
#
_entry.id   AF-J9CEX8-F1
#
_cell.length_a   1.000
_cell.length_b   1.000
_cell.length_c   1.000
_cell.angle_alpha   90.00
_cell.angle_beta   90.00
_cell.angle_gamma   90.00
#
_symmetry.space_group_name_H-M   'P 1'
#
loop_
_entity.id
_entity.type
_entity.pdbx_description
1 polymer ?
#
loop_
_entity_poly.entity_id
_entity_poly.type
_entity_poly.pdbx_seq_one_letter_code
_entity_poly.pdbx_strand_id
1 'polypeptide(L)'
;MSVLCIGIWGAYTNGITEYVEKVKGLLLSSIQSQKRIEFSNNDEKVMLSNVPLIQQLPELERGCEVTSLAMMLQYAGVSVDKMKLANEIKKVNFMEDGVRGNPNEGFVGNIYTFSESGYGVYHGPLFQLAKKYLPNKAVDLTGKSIEEIYKSVKAGQPVVMITNATYVPLDEDEFTTWETNSGDVSITYNEHCVVLVGYDKESVYIRDPLDDSLDVKVPRGNFEQAWVQMGSQAISYVNNSK
;
A
#
# COMPACT_ATOMS: atom_id res chain seq x y z
N MET A 1 -74.07 -0.78 -31.20
CA MET A 1 -73.97 -1.19 -29.78
C MET A 1 -72.52 -1.43 -29.46
N SER A 2 -71.87 -0.43 -28.90
CA SER A 2 -70.42 -0.38 -28.66
C SER A 2 -70.18 -0.50 -27.17
N VAL A 3 -70.07 -1.73 -26.66
CA VAL A 3 -69.70 -2.01 -25.28
C VAL A 3 -68.77 -3.21 -25.30
N LEU A 4 -67.46 -2.95 -25.29
CA LEU A 4 -66.38 -3.90 -24.96
C LEU A 4 -65.03 -3.22 -25.27
N CYS A 5 -64.60 -2.25 -24.45
CA CYS A 5 -63.20 -1.80 -24.48
C CYS A 5 -62.66 -1.17 -23.18
N ILE A 6 -63.46 -1.05 -22.11
CA ILE A 6 -63.01 -0.30 -20.90
C ILE A 6 -62.49 -1.23 -19.78
N GLY A 7 -62.75 -2.55 -19.84
CA GLY A 7 -62.41 -3.47 -18.76
C GLY A 7 -60.98 -4.04 -18.74
N ILE A 8 -60.22 -3.95 -19.84
CA ILE A 8 -58.91 -4.63 -19.95
C ILE A 8 -57.74 -3.67 -19.73
N TRP A 9 -57.95 -2.35 -19.79
CA TRP A 9 -56.85 -1.40 -19.63
C TRP A 9 -56.47 -1.13 -18.16
N GLY A 10 -57.43 -1.16 -17.23
CA GLY A 10 -57.20 -0.86 -15.82
C GLY A 10 -56.45 -1.95 -15.03
N ALA A 11 -56.56 -3.22 -15.42
CA ALA A 11 -55.85 -4.32 -14.76
C ALA A 11 -54.38 -4.40 -15.18
N TYR A 12 -54.07 -4.11 -16.46
CA TYR A 12 -52.70 -4.11 -16.98
C TYR A 12 -51.89 -2.92 -16.46
N THR A 13 -52.48 -1.73 -16.33
CA THR A 13 -51.76 -0.54 -15.85
C THR A 13 -51.45 -0.59 -14.36
N ASN A 14 -52.37 -1.10 -13.53
CA ASN A 14 -52.16 -1.22 -12.09
C ASN A 14 -51.04 -2.23 -11.75
N GLY A 15 -51.01 -3.39 -12.42
CA GLY A 15 -49.97 -4.40 -12.20
C GLY A 15 -48.57 -3.93 -12.63
N ILE A 16 -48.48 -3.16 -13.72
CA ILE A 16 -47.22 -2.53 -14.15
C ILE A 16 -46.76 -1.48 -13.13
N THR A 17 -47.68 -0.70 -12.58
CA THR A 17 -47.37 0.37 -11.61
C THR A 17 -46.85 -0.22 -10.30
N GLU A 18 -47.48 -1.28 -9.79
CA GLU A 18 -47.06 -1.98 -8.58
C GLU A 18 -45.67 -2.65 -8.74
N TYR A 19 -45.41 -3.23 -9.90
CA TYR A 19 -44.10 -3.81 -10.22
C TYR A 19 -42.99 -2.73 -10.27
N VAL A 20 -43.27 -1.59 -10.91
CA VAL A 20 -42.32 -0.47 -11.00
C VAL A 20 -42.00 0.11 -9.62
N GLU A 21 -43.00 0.28 -8.75
CA GLU A 21 -42.77 0.76 -7.39
C GLU A 21 -41.98 -0.24 -6.53
N LYS A 22 -42.22 -1.55 -6.70
CA LYS A 22 -41.44 -2.60 -6.01
C LYS A 22 -39.98 -2.61 -6.48
N VAL A 23 -39.73 -2.45 -7.77
CA VAL A 23 -38.37 -2.37 -8.34
C VAL A 23 -37.67 -1.09 -7.90
N LYS A 24 -38.36 0.06 -7.88
CA LYS A 24 -37.81 1.31 -7.31
C LYS A 24 -37.47 1.16 -5.83
N GLY A 25 -38.34 0.53 -5.03
CA GLY A 25 -38.09 0.26 -3.62
C GLY A 25 -36.86 -0.64 -3.40
N LEU A 26 -36.70 -1.68 -4.23
CA LEU A 26 -35.52 -2.55 -4.20
C LEU A 26 -34.24 -1.80 -4.60
N LEU A 27 -34.28 -1.00 -5.68
CA LEU A 27 -33.15 -0.17 -6.12
C LEU A 27 -32.80 0.90 -5.08
N LEU A 28 -33.79 1.57 -4.49
CA LEU A 28 -33.58 2.53 -3.40
C LEU A 28 -32.98 1.85 -2.17
N SER A 29 -33.43 0.63 -1.83
CA SER A 29 -32.87 -0.14 -0.73
C SER A 29 -31.45 -0.62 -1.00
N SER A 30 -31.11 -0.99 -2.23
CA SER A 30 -29.75 -1.40 -2.61
C SER A 30 -28.81 -0.20 -2.67
N ILE A 31 -29.30 0.96 -3.16
CA ILE A 31 -28.56 2.24 -3.13
C ILE A 31 -28.37 2.71 -1.69
N GLN A 32 -29.40 2.62 -0.83
CA GLN A 32 -29.25 2.91 0.60
C GLN A 32 -28.35 1.89 1.30
N SER A 33 -28.37 0.62 0.91
CA SER A 33 -27.48 -0.41 1.47
C SER A 33 -26.03 -0.16 1.05
N GLN A 34 -25.76 0.11 -0.22
CA GLN A 34 -24.42 0.49 -0.71
C GLN A 34 -23.95 1.79 -0.06
N LYS A 35 -24.80 2.82 0.01
CA LYS A 35 -24.49 4.10 0.66
C LYS A 35 -24.30 3.99 2.18
N ARG A 36 -24.95 3.01 2.83
CA ARG A 36 -24.80 2.71 4.27
C ARG A 36 -23.60 1.80 4.56
N ILE A 37 -23.14 1.03 3.57
CA ILE A 37 -21.87 0.29 3.61
C ILE A 37 -20.68 1.23 3.31
N GLU A 38 -20.89 2.32 2.57
CA GLU A 38 -19.85 3.34 2.29
C GLU A 38 -19.65 4.41 3.38
N PHE A 39 -20.52 4.54 4.39
CA PHE A 39 -20.32 5.55 5.44
C PHE A 39 -20.73 5.03 6.83
N SER A 40 -19.89 4.14 7.37
CA SER A 40 -19.64 4.06 8.80
C SER A 40 -18.21 4.55 9.09
N ASN A 41 -17.85 5.73 8.57
CA ASN A 41 -16.58 6.38 8.88
C ASN A 41 -16.77 7.21 10.15
N ASN A 42 -16.41 6.63 11.29
CA ASN A 42 -15.97 7.45 12.42
C ASN A 42 -14.83 8.34 11.92
N ASP A 43 -14.86 9.63 12.25
CA ASP A 43 -13.78 10.60 12.08
C ASP A 43 -12.59 10.27 13.02
N GLU A 44 -12.18 8.99 13.06
CA GLU A 44 -11.16 8.48 13.96
C GLU A 44 -9.78 8.77 13.39
N LYS A 45 -9.02 9.62 14.08
CA LYS A 45 -7.59 9.80 13.86
C LYS A 45 -6.83 8.75 14.66
N VAL A 46 -6.04 7.93 13.97
CA VAL A 46 -5.13 6.94 14.55
C VAL A 46 -3.70 7.40 14.32
N MET A 47 -2.84 7.34 15.33
CA MET A 47 -1.43 7.71 15.22
C MET A 47 -0.54 6.90 16.18
N LEU A 48 0.51 6.29 15.63
CA LEU A 48 1.56 5.59 16.34
C LEU A 48 2.78 6.52 16.49
N SER A 49 2.68 7.54 17.34
CA SER A 49 3.68 8.61 17.46
C SER A 49 5.07 8.13 17.89
N ASN A 50 5.14 7.00 18.61
CA ASN A 50 6.38 6.46 19.17
C ASN A 50 7.16 5.55 18.21
N VAL A 51 6.72 5.41 16.95
CA VAL A 51 7.54 4.75 15.92
C VAL A 51 8.79 5.63 15.69
N PRO A 52 10.00 5.07 15.80
CA PRO A 52 11.23 5.85 15.65
C PRO A 52 11.33 6.41 14.24
N LEU A 53 12.01 7.55 14.12
CA LEU A 53 12.44 8.11 12.84
C LEU A 53 13.92 7.82 12.65
N ILE A 54 14.26 7.22 11.52
CA ILE A 54 15.64 6.94 11.10
C ILE A 54 15.79 7.49 9.70
N GLN A 55 16.74 8.39 9.49
CA GLN A 55 17.10 8.89 8.17
C GLN A 55 17.95 7.85 7.44
N GLN A 56 17.78 7.66 6.13
CA GLN A 56 18.65 6.77 5.35
C GLN A 56 20.02 7.40 5.07
N LEU A 57 20.05 8.72 4.87
CA LEU A 57 21.27 9.48 4.63
C LEU A 57 22.03 9.77 5.94
N PRO A 58 23.36 10.01 5.85
CA PRO A 58 24.19 9.98 4.63
C PRO A 58 24.65 8.60 4.19
N GLU A 59 24.45 7.55 4.98
CA GLU A 59 25.13 6.26 4.78
C GLU A 59 24.53 5.38 3.67
N LEU A 60 23.24 5.55 3.37
CA LEU A 60 22.51 4.76 2.38
C LEU A 60 21.79 5.68 1.38
N GLU A 61 22.45 5.97 0.26
CA GLU A 61 21.86 6.81 -0.79
C GLU A 61 20.58 6.19 -1.38
N ARG A 62 20.44 4.85 -1.39
CA ARG A 62 19.21 4.13 -1.80
C ARG A 62 18.66 3.21 -0.70
N GLY A 63 18.63 3.69 0.54
CA GLY A 63 18.31 2.88 1.72
C GLY A 63 16.86 2.94 2.21
N CYS A 64 15.91 3.44 1.44
CA CYS A 64 14.56 3.76 1.94
C CYS A 64 13.85 2.53 2.54
N GLU A 65 13.96 1.37 1.90
CA GLU A 65 13.26 0.14 2.29
C GLU A 65 13.86 -0.48 3.55
N VAL A 66 15.18 -0.62 3.61
CA VAL A 66 15.86 -1.17 4.79
C VAL A 66 15.81 -0.22 5.97
N THR A 67 15.77 1.09 5.73
CA THR A 67 15.61 2.10 6.79
C THR A 67 14.18 2.10 7.34
N SER A 68 13.17 2.03 6.46
CA SER A 68 11.77 1.83 6.85
C SER A 68 11.57 0.53 7.62
N LEU A 69 12.19 -0.56 7.17
CA LEU A 69 12.18 -1.83 7.89
C LEU A 69 12.86 -1.73 9.26
N ALA A 70 13.97 -1.00 9.39
CA ALA A 70 14.61 -0.76 10.69
C ALA A 70 13.66 -0.04 11.65
N MET A 71 12.94 0.99 11.20
CA MET A 71 11.96 1.71 12.03
C MET A 71 10.85 0.78 12.52
N MET A 72 10.29 -0.06 11.64
CA MET A 72 9.26 -1.04 11.99
C MET A 72 9.78 -2.09 12.99
N LEU A 73 10.99 -2.63 12.76
CA LEU A 73 11.60 -3.65 13.61
C LEU A 73 11.95 -3.11 15.00
N GLN A 74 12.48 -1.90 15.09
CA GLN A 74 12.75 -1.24 16.37
C GLN A 74 11.46 -0.99 17.16
N TYR A 75 10.40 -0.56 16.49
CA TYR A 75 9.09 -0.41 17.13
C TYR A 75 8.53 -1.76 17.62
N ALA A 76 8.83 -2.86 16.92
CA ALA A 76 8.52 -4.23 17.36
C ALA A 76 9.40 -4.75 18.50
N GLY A 77 10.35 -3.95 19.01
CA GLY A 77 11.25 -4.31 20.10
C GLY A 77 12.55 -5.02 19.66
N VAL A 78 12.86 -5.04 18.36
CA VAL A 78 14.09 -5.64 17.83
C VAL A 78 15.21 -4.60 17.81
N SER A 79 16.35 -4.91 18.44
CA SER A 79 17.55 -4.07 18.36
C SER A 79 18.31 -4.35 17.06
N VAL A 80 18.09 -3.52 16.04
CA VAL A 80 18.75 -3.59 14.73
C VAL A 80 18.81 -2.19 14.11
N ASP A 81 19.83 -1.93 13.29
CA ASP A 81 19.99 -0.66 12.55
C ASP A 81 19.92 -0.87 11.02
N LYS A 82 19.75 0.24 10.30
CA LYS A 82 19.65 0.28 8.83
C LYS A 82 20.90 -0.29 8.15
N MET A 83 22.09 -0.15 8.73
CA MET A 83 23.35 -0.60 8.12
C MET A 83 23.46 -2.11 8.14
N LYS A 84 23.07 -2.74 9.25
CA LYS A 84 22.99 -4.19 9.35
C LYS A 84 21.95 -4.75 8.37
N LEU A 85 20.78 -4.12 8.25
CA LEU A 85 19.76 -4.54 7.29
C LEU A 85 20.21 -4.33 5.84
N ALA A 86 20.89 -3.21 5.52
CA ALA A 86 21.49 -2.96 4.21
C ALA A 86 22.54 -4.01 3.84
N ASN A 87 23.31 -4.51 4.81
CA ASN A 87 24.25 -5.60 4.56
C ASN A 87 23.51 -6.94 4.33
N GLU A 88 22.47 -7.22 5.11
CA GLU A 88 21.77 -8.51 5.13
C GLU A 88 20.68 -8.69 4.06
N ILE A 89 20.14 -7.61 3.49
CA ILE A 89 19.17 -7.69 2.40
C ILE A 89 19.79 -8.46 1.23
N LYS A 90 19.05 -9.44 0.69
CA LYS A 90 19.45 -10.18 -0.51
C LYS A 90 19.65 -9.19 -1.65
N LYS A 91 20.73 -9.32 -2.41
CA LYS A 91 21.07 -8.44 -3.53
C LYS A 91 21.09 -9.23 -4.84
N VAL A 92 20.80 -8.52 -5.92
CA VAL A 92 21.01 -8.98 -7.29
C VAL A 92 21.78 -7.90 -8.06
N ASN A 93 22.52 -8.31 -9.08
CA ASN A 93 23.27 -7.38 -9.91
C ASN A 93 22.31 -6.39 -10.61
N PHE A 94 22.75 -5.15 -10.82
CA PHE A 94 21.95 -4.18 -11.59
C PHE A 94 21.69 -4.70 -13.02
N MET A 95 22.72 -5.28 -13.62
CA MET A 95 22.67 -5.92 -14.92
C MET A 95 23.75 -7.02 -14.98
N GLU A 96 23.41 -8.17 -15.55
CA GLU A 96 24.30 -9.31 -15.77
C GLU A 96 23.98 -9.91 -17.14
N ASP A 97 25.00 -10.02 -18.00
CA ASP A 97 24.87 -10.51 -19.39
C ASP A 97 23.75 -9.83 -20.22
N GLY A 98 23.56 -8.53 -20.00
CA GLY A 98 22.54 -7.72 -20.68
C GLY A 98 21.12 -7.85 -20.11
N VAL A 99 20.92 -8.69 -19.09
CA VAL A 99 19.63 -8.87 -18.39
C VAL A 99 19.62 -8.07 -17.10
N ARG A 100 18.52 -7.39 -16.80
CA ARG A 100 18.39 -6.57 -15.59
C ARG A 100 18.07 -7.42 -14.37
N GLY A 101 18.55 -6.97 -13.20
CA GLY A 101 18.14 -7.54 -11.92
C GLY A 101 16.67 -7.28 -11.62
N ASN A 102 16.01 -8.22 -10.94
CA ASN A 102 14.60 -8.10 -10.58
C ASN A 102 14.45 -7.70 -9.09
N PRO A 103 13.76 -6.61 -8.74
CA PRO A 103 13.56 -6.18 -7.36
C PRO A 103 12.74 -7.18 -6.53
N ASN A 104 11.96 -8.06 -7.18
CA ASN A 104 11.26 -9.16 -6.52
C ASN A 104 12.19 -10.30 -6.08
N GLU A 105 13.45 -10.31 -6.54
CA GLU A 105 14.44 -11.32 -6.19
C GLU A 105 15.46 -10.85 -5.17
N GLY A 106 15.78 -9.56 -5.16
CA GLY A 106 16.68 -8.91 -4.21
C GLY A 106 16.81 -7.41 -4.51
N PHE A 107 17.53 -6.70 -3.64
CA PHE A 107 17.92 -5.31 -3.90
C PHE A 107 18.78 -5.24 -5.16
N VAL A 108 18.34 -4.45 -6.14
CA VAL A 108 18.97 -4.38 -7.46
C VAL A 108 20.09 -3.34 -7.47
N GLY A 109 21.33 -3.79 -7.60
CA GLY A 109 22.52 -2.93 -7.68
C GLY A 109 22.99 -2.37 -6.34
N ASN A 110 23.50 -1.13 -6.34
CA ASN A 110 24.17 -0.54 -5.19
C ASN A 110 23.22 0.27 -4.29
N ILE A 111 23.10 -0.18 -3.02
CA ILE A 111 22.30 0.46 -1.97
C ILE A 111 22.97 1.67 -1.32
N TYR A 112 24.31 1.71 -1.34
CA TYR A 112 25.12 2.67 -0.61
C TYR A 112 25.32 3.97 -1.37
N THR A 113 25.54 3.92 -2.69
CA THR A 113 25.88 5.10 -3.47
C THR A 113 25.21 5.25 -4.83
N PHE A 114 24.78 6.48 -5.15
CA PHE A 114 24.33 6.98 -6.44
C PHE A 114 25.41 7.00 -7.52
N SER A 115 26.70 7.00 -7.16
CA SER A 115 27.80 6.91 -8.13
C SER A 115 27.85 5.55 -8.85
N GLU A 116 27.19 4.54 -8.30
CA GLU A 116 26.99 3.23 -8.91
C GLU A 116 25.51 3.00 -9.23
N SER A 117 25.24 2.13 -10.21
CA SER A 117 23.88 1.79 -10.62
C SER A 117 23.16 1.01 -9.52
N GLY A 118 21.93 1.42 -9.24
CA GLY A 118 21.06 0.79 -8.27
C GLY A 118 19.62 1.24 -8.46
N TYR A 119 18.70 0.47 -7.91
CA TYR A 119 17.27 0.76 -7.94
C TYR A 119 16.69 0.68 -6.53
N GLY A 120 16.28 -0.52 -6.12
CA GLY A 120 15.61 -0.77 -4.86
C GLY A 120 15.30 -2.26 -4.70
N VAL A 121 14.43 -2.61 -3.76
CA VAL A 121 13.95 -3.96 -3.47
C VAL A 121 12.45 -3.98 -3.23
N TYR A 122 11.76 -4.99 -3.76
CA TYR A 122 10.33 -5.17 -3.59
C TYR A 122 9.97 -6.02 -2.37
N HIS A 123 8.67 -6.15 -2.12
CA HIS A 123 8.13 -6.73 -0.88
C HIS A 123 8.69 -8.12 -0.56
N GLY A 124 8.93 -8.99 -1.56
CA GLY A 124 9.33 -10.37 -1.35
C GLY A 124 10.64 -10.53 -0.57
N PRO A 125 11.79 -10.05 -1.08
CA PRO A 125 13.06 -10.14 -0.37
C PRO A 125 13.08 -9.31 0.92
N LEU A 126 12.40 -8.15 0.93
CA LEU A 126 12.26 -7.31 2.12
C LEU A 126 11.50 -8.03 3.25
N PHE A 127 10.46 -8.79 2.90
CA PHE A 127 9.71 -9.62 3.83
C PHE A 127 10.53 -10.79 4.35
N GLN A 128 11.35 -11.43 3.51
CA GLN A 128 12.27 -12.47 3.99
C GLN A 128 13.26 -11.92 5.03
N LEU A 129 13.74 -10.69 4.82
CA LEU A 129 14.57 -10.01 5.82
C LEU A 129 13.78 -9.74 7.10
N ALA A 130 12.56 -9.21 7.01
CA ALA A 130 11.69 -9.01 8.18
C ALA A 130 11.44 -10.31 8.96
N LYS A 131 11.19 -11.43 8.27
CA LYS A 131 11.02 -12.76 8.87
C LYS A 131 12.26 -13.25 9.62
N LYS A 132 13.47 -12.88 9.21
CA LYS A 132 14.70 -13.26 9.94
C LYS A 132 14.69 -12.71 11.36
N TYR A 133 14.10 -11.53 11.56
CA TYR A 133 14.02 -10.85 12.86
C TYR A 133 12.71 -11.13 13.61
N LEU A 134 11.63 -11.41 12.89
CA LEU A 134 10.29 -11.66 13.43
C LEU A 134 9.68 -12.95 12.82
N PRO A 135 10.26 -14.15 13.03
CA PRO A 135 9.92 -15.36 12.25
C PRO A 135 8.46 -15.79 12.33
N ASN A 136 7.81 -15.60 13.48
CA ASN A 136 6.41 -15.98 13.71
C ASN A 136 5.46 -14.78 13.77
N LYS A 137 5.98 -13.58 13.51
CA LYS A 137 5.23 -12.32 13.66
C LYS A 137 5.19 -11.47 12.40
N ALA A 138 6.25 -11.47 11.57
CA ALA A 138 6.25 -10.74 10.31
C ALA A 138 5.14 -11.23 9.40
N VAL A 139 4.45 -10.30 8.75
CA VAL A 139 3.41 -10.58 7.76
C VAL A 139 3.63 -9.75 6.51
N ASP A 140 3.50 -10.41 5.37
CA ASP A 140 3.41 -9.75 4.07
C ASP A 140 1.93 -9.42 3.80
N LEU A 141 1.63 -8.13 3.71
CA LEU A 141 0.29 -7.59 3.44
C LEU A 141 0.14 -7.19 1.97
N THR A 142 1.11 -7.54 1.12
CA THR A 142 1.07 -7.20 -0.31
C THR A 142 -0.19 -7.75 -0.98
N GLY A 143 -0.85 -6.89 -1.77
CA GLY A 143 -2.10 -7.20 -2.45
C GLY A 143 -3.35 -7.23 -1.55
N LYS A 144 -3.23 -6.91 -0.25
CA LYS A 144 -4.40 -6.65 0.61
C LYS A 144 -5.01 -5.29 0.27
N SER A 145 -6.26 -5.08 0.70
CA SER A 145 -6.91 -3.79 0.54
C SER A 145 -6.35 -2.76 1.53
N ILE A 146 -6.51 -1.47 1.24
CA ILE A 146 -6.04 -0.41 2.12
C ILE A 146 -6.70 -0.48 3.52
N GLU A 147 -7.93 -0.98 3.62
CA GLU A 147 -8.61 -1.17 4.90
C GLU A 147 -7.88 -2.18 5.79
N GLU A 148 -7.27 -3.23 5.23
CA GLU A 148 -6.45 -4.16 5.99
C GLU A 148 -5.16 -3.51 6.49
N ILE A 149 -4.58 -2.61 5.71
CA ILE A 149 -3.43 -1.80 6.11
C ILE A 149 -3.80 -0.90 7.30
N TYR A 150 -4.92 -0.19 7.22
CA TYR A 150 -5.40 0.65 8.31
C TYR A 150 -5.79 -0.15 9.56
N LYS A 151 -6.34 -1.36 9.41
CA LYS A 151 -6.58 -2.27 10.54
C LYS A 151 -5.28 -2.62 11.27
N SER A 152 -4.18 -2.86 10.54
CA SER A 152 -2.86 -3.09 11.13
C SER A 152 -2.40 -1.90 11.97
N VAL A 153 -2.47 -0.69 11.39
CA VAL A 153 -2.08 0.55 12.09
C VAL A 153 -2.95 0.78 13.33
N LYS A 154 -4.27 0.61 13.20
CA LYS A 154 -5.23 0.72 14.31
C LYS A 154 -5.00 -0.32 15.40
N ALA A 155 -4.54 -1.52 15.05
CA ALA A 155 -4.14 -2.55 16.00
C ALA A 155 -2.79 -2.25 16.69
N GLY A 156 -2.09 -1.19 16.30
CA GLY A 156 -0.82 -0.76 16.89
C GLY A 156 0.41 -1.27 16.14
N GLN A 157 0.27 -1.75 14.89
CA GLN A 157 1.39 -2.23 14.09
C GLN A 157 1.59 -1.35 12.86
N PRO A 158 2.68 -0.56 12.79
CA PRO A 158 2.98 0.27 11.63
C PRO A 158 3.28 -0.60 10.41
N VAL A 159 3.16 -0.03 9.22
CA VAL A 159 3.27 -0.78 7.97
C VAL A 159 4.32 -0.15 7.07
N VAL A 160 5.32 -0.92 6.67
CA VAL A 160 6.29 -0.55 5.64
C VAL A 160 5.62 -0.67 4.28
N MET A 161 5.64 0.39 3.47
CA MET A 161 4.94 0.46 2.19
C MET A 161 5.85 0.99 1.10
N ILE A 162 5.87 0.29 -0.05
CA ILE A 162 6.54 0.76 -1.27
C ILE A 162 5.53 1.58 -2.06
N THR A 163 5.92 2.79 -2.41
CA THR A 163 5.15 3.81 -3.12
C THR A 163 6.10 4.58 -4.03
N ASN A 164 5.77 5.83 -4.36
CA ASN A 164 6.68 6.75 -5.02
C ASN A 164 6.91 8.02 -4.19
N ALA A 165 8.01 8.73 -4.46
CA ALA A 165 8.47 9.89 -3.70
C ALA A 165 7.54 11.12 -3.79
N THR A 166 6.60 11.17 -4.74
CA THR A 166 5.63 12.28 -4.85
C THR A 166 4.35 12.03 -4.06
N TYR A 167 4.12 10.78 -3.63
CA TYR A 167 2.92 10.34 -2.91
C TYR A 167 1.61 10.57 -3.65
N VAL A 168 1.68 10.73 -4.98
CA VAL A 168 0.53 10.82 -5.87
C VAL A 168 0.69 9.82 -7.03
N PRO A 169 -0.40 9.43 -7.73
CA PRO A 169 -0.27 8.62 -8.94
C PRO A 169 0.60 9.32 -9.97
N LEU A 170 1.51 8.57 -10.57
CA LEU A 170 2.38 9.02 -11.64
C LEU A 170 1.74 8.76 -13.01
N ASP A 171 2.15 9.50 -14.02
CA ASP A 171 1.77 9.21 -15.40
C ASP A 171 2.46 7.93 -15.92
N GLU A 172 1.87 7.27 -16.92
CA GLU A 172 2.38 5.99 -17.43
C GLU A 172 3.79 6.09 -18.03
N ASP A 173 4.18 7.27 -18.55
CA ASP A 173 5.49 7.53 -19.13
C ASP A 173 6.60 7.74 -18.09
N GLU A 174 6.25 7.84 -16.80
CA GLU A 174 7.20 7.80 -15.69
C GLU A 174 7.64 6.38 -15.32
N PHE A 175 7.03 5.36 -15.93
CA PHE A 175 7.40 3.96 -15.76
C PHE A 175 8.22 3.45 -16.95
N THR A 176 9.08 2.49 -16.67
CA THR A 176 9.76 1.70 -17.69
C THR A 176 9.65 0.23 -17.36
N THR A 177 9.63 -0.62 -18.38
CA THR A 177 9.61 -2.07 -18.19
C THR A 177 11.03 -2.60 -18.29
N TRP A 178 11.44 -3.35 -17.26
CA TRP A 178 12.69 -4.11 -17.26
C TRP A 178 12.40 -5.56 -17.59
N GLU A 179 13.05 -6.06 -18.63
CA GLU A 179 13.10 -7.50 -18.93
C GLU A 179 14.12 -8.15 -17.98
N THR A 180 13.66 -9.16 -17.23
CA THR A 180 14.50 -9.90 -16.27
C THR A 180 14.37 -11.40 -16.51
N ASN A 181 15.28 -12.19 -15.92
CA ASN A 181 15.22 -13.66 -16.01
C ASN A 181 13.93 -14.26 -15.41
N SER A 182 13.22 -13.50 -14.56
CA SER A 182 11.97 -13.92 -13.91
C SER A 182 10.73 -13.24 -14.50
N GLY A 183 10.85 -12.69 -15.70
CA GLY A 183 9.80 -11.97 -16.40
C GLY A 183 9.90 -10.46 -16.26
N ASP A 184 8.98 -9.76 -16.92
CA ASP A 184 8.97 -8.31 -17.00
C ASP A 184 8.55 -7.70 -15.66
N VAL A 185 9.18 -6.59 -15.29
CA VAL A 185 8.83 -5.80 -14.11
C VAL A 185 8.75 -4.33 -14.48
N SER A 186 7.64 -3.68 -14.11
CA SER A 186 7.49 -2.23 -14.24
C SER A 186 8.24 -1.55 -13.10
N ILE A 187 9.07 -0.56 -13.41
CA ILE A 187 9.81 0.24 -12.43
C ILE A 187 9.66 1.72 -12.75
N THR A 188 9.82 2.56 -11.72
CA THR A 188 9.98 4.00 -11.85
C THR A 188 11.11 4.44 -10.93
N TYR A 189 11.97 5.36 -11.38
CA TYR A 189 13.02 5.92 -10.51
C TYR A 189 12.47 6.88 -9.44
N ASN A 190 11.15 7.13 -9.45
CA ASN A 190 10.42 7.74 -8.35
C ASN A 190 10.09 6.74 -7.22
N GLU A 191 10.45 5.45 -7.33
CA GLU A 191 10.22 4.46 -6.27
C GLU A 191 10.74 4.98 -4.93
N HIS A 192 9.93 4.76 -3.89
CA HIS A 192 10.26 5.12 -2.53
C HIS A 192 9.57 4.22 -1.52
N CYS A 193 10.14 4.09 -0.33
CA CYS A 193 9.59 3.28 0.73
C CYS A 193 9.54 4.03 2.05
N VAL A 194 8.37 3.97 2.70
CA VAL A 194 8.07 4.69 3.94
C VAL A 194 7.39 3.78 4.95
N VAL A 195 7.23 4.26 6.18
CA VAL A 195 6.42 3.59 7.21
C VAL A 195 5.14 4.36 7.45
N LEU A 196 3.99 3.74 7.18
CA LEU A 196 2.68 4.25 7.59
C LEU A 196 2.51 4.08 9.10
N VAL A 197 2.30 5.21 9.79
CA VAL A 197 2.17 5.26 11.26
C VAL A 197 0.83 5.82 11.72
N GLY A 198 0.00 6.33 10.82
CA GLY A 198 -1.30 6.86 11.21
C GLY A 198 -2.15 7.24 10.00
N TYR A 199 -3.41 7.53 10.27
CA TYR A 199 -4.34 8.08 9.30
C TYR A 199 -5.47 8.84 10.00
N ASP A 200 -6.09 9.74 9.27
CA ASP A 200 -7.40 10.29 9.59
C ASP A 200 -8.27 10.29 8.31
N LYS A 201 -9.30 11.14 8.29
CA LYS A 201 -10.21 11.24 7.15
C LYS A 201 -9.55 11.77 5.88
N GLU A 202 -8.59 12.69 6.01
CA GLU A 202 -8.04 13.46 4.89
C GLU A 202 -6.58 13.12 4.63
N SER A 203 -5.85 12.66 5.63
CA SER A 203 -4.40 12.44 5.56
C SER A 203 -3.99 11.05 6.05
N VAL A 204 -2.88 10.58 5.51
CA VAL A 204 -2.06 9.56 6.16
C VAL A 204 -0.82 10.20 6.77
N TYR A 205 -0.28 9.57 7.80
CA TYR A 205 0.90 10.01 8.54
C TYR A 205 2.00 8.98 8.38
N ILE A 206 3.20 9.44 8.03
CA ILE A 206 4.31 8.55 7.66
C ILE A 206 5.59 8.87 8.44
N ARG A 207 6.50 7.90 8.49
CA ARG A 207 7.92 8.13 8.70
C ARG A 207 8.60 7.96 7.35
N ASP A 208 9.14 9.06 6.84
CA ASP A 208 9.87 9.09 5.59
C ASP A 208 11.38 9.09 5.89
N PRO A 209 12.14 8.09 5.43
CA PRO A 209 13.58 8.02 5.70
C PRO A 209 14.41 9.12 5.00
N LEU A 210 13.80 9.95 4.14
CA LEU A 210 14.42 11.13 3.51
C LEU A 210 13.93 12.46 4.08
N ASP A 211 12.97 12.47 5.00
CA ASP A 211 12.44 13.67 5.67
C ASP A 211 12.77 13.63 7.17
N ASP A 212 13.43 14.66 7.70
CA ASP A 212 13.86 14.73 9.10
C ASP A 212 12.73 15.08 10.09
N SER A 213 11.50 15.28 9.58
CA SER A 213 10.31 15.58 10.35
C SER A 213 9.60 14.32 10.90
N LEU A 214 9.13 14.41 12.14
CA LEU A 214 8.20 13.42 12.73
C LEU A 214 6.74 13.64 12.31
N ASP A 215 6.43 14.77 11.67
CA ASP A 215 5.07 15.25 11.40
C ASP A 215 4.74 15.28 9.90
N VAL A 216 5.25 14.30 9.15
CA VAL A 216 4.96 14.15 7.72
C VAL A 216 3.53 13.62 7.54
N LYS A 217 2.68 14.41 6.88
CA LYS A 217 1.34 14.03 6.48
C LYS A 217 1.15 14.27 4.99
N VAL A 218 0.43 13.37 4.32
CA VAL A 218 0.15 13.45 2.88
C VAL A 218 -1.33 13.18 2.60
N PRO A 219 -1.90 13.76 1.52
CA PRO A 219 -3.30 13.57 1.17
C PRO A 219 -3.62 12.07 1.00
N ARG A 220 -4.56 11.58 1.79
CA ARG A 220 -4.88 10.16 1.91
C ARG A 220 -5.24 9.53 0.56
N GLY A 221 -6.19 10.12 -0.16
CA GLY A 221 -6.65 9.56 -1.44
C GLY A 221 -5.56 9.46 -2.50
N ASN A 222 -4.60 10.39 -2.51
CA ASN A 222 -3.48 10.34 -3.45
C ASN A 222 -2.47 9.26 -3.06
N PHE A 223 -2.14 9.17 -1.77
CA PHE A 223 -1.20 8.18 -1.25
C PHE A 223 -1.71 6.75 -1.48
N GLU A 224 -3.01 6.52 -1.25
CA GLU A 224 -3.64 5.22 -1.49
C GLU A 224 -3.52 4.79 -2.96
N GLN A 225 -3.78 5.70 -3.90
CA GLN A 225 -3.68 5.41 -5.33
C GLN A 225 -2.23 5.21 -5.78
N ALA A 226 -1.29 6.02 -5.26
CA ALA A 226 0.15 5.86 -5.52
C ALA A 226 0.66 4.47 -5.05
N TRP A 227 0.27 4.05 -3.85
CA TRP A 227 0.60 2.73 -3.32
C TRP A 227 0.00 1.59 -4.14
N VAL A 228 -1.26 1.72 -4.58
CA VAL A 228 -1.88 0.73 -5.47
C VAL A 228 -1.15 0.67 -6.82
N GLN A 229 -0.79 1.82 -7.40
CA GLN A 229 -0.04 1.90 -8.65
C GLN A 229 1.32 1.18 -8.56
N MET A 230 1.97 1.24 -7.40
CA MET A 230 3.24 0.55 -7.11
C MET A 230 3.06 -0.92 -6.72
N GLY A 231 1.87 -1.51 -6.95
CA GLY A 231 1.60 -2.94 -6.75
C GLY A 231 1.07 -3.32 -5.37
N SER A 232 0.54 -2.36 -4.60
CA SER A 232 -0.04 -2.60 -3.26
C SER A 232 0.91 -3.36 -2.31
N GLN A 233 2.20 -3.01 -2.35
CA GLN A 233 3.27 -3.68 -1.63
C GLN A 233 3.35 -3.21 -0.17
N ALA A 234 3.26 -4.13 0.79
CA ALA A 234 3.22 -3.77 2.20
C ALA A 234 3.72 -4.88 3.13
N ILE A 235 4.49 -4.51 4.16
CA ILE A 235 4.99 -5.44 5.19
C ILE A 235 4.65 -4.88 6.57
N SER A 236 4.21 -5.75 7.46
CA SER A 236 4.02 -5.41 8.87
C SER A 236 4.35 -6.61 9.76
N TYR A 237 3.86 -6.62 10.99
CA TYR A 237 3.93 -7.74 11.90
C TYR A 237 2.64 -7.85 12.73
N VAL A 238 2.50 -8.92 13.50
CA VAL A 238 1.39 -9.13 14.45
C VAL A 238 1.91 -9.36 15.87
N ASN A 239 1.16 -8.95 16.88
CA ASN A 239 1.58 -9.08 18.29
C ASN A 239 1.58 -10.54 18.78
N ASN A 240 0.60 -11.34 18.35
CA ASN A 240 0.51 -12.77 18.68
C ASN A 240 1.17 -13.58 17.57
N SER A 241 2.07 -14.50 17.95
CA SER A 241 2.67 -15.43 17.01
C SER A 241 1.58 -16.29 16.34
N LYS A 242 1.70 -16.49 15.03
CA LYS A 242 0.92 -17.52 14.31
C LYS A 242 1.30 -18.92 14.77
#